data_AF-A0A7G8XB46-F1
#
_entry.id   AF-A0A7G8XB46-F1
#
_cell.length_a   1.000
_cell.length_b   1.000
_cell.length_c   1.000
_cell.angle_alpha   90.00
_cell.angle_beta   90.00
_cell.angle_gamma   90.00
#
_symmetry.space_group_name_H-M   'P 1'
#
loop_
_entity.id
_entity.type
_entity.pdbx_description
1 polymer ?
#
loop_
_entity_poly.entity_id
_entity_poly.type
_entity_poly.pdbx_seq_one_letter_code
_entity_poly.pdbx_strand_id
1 'polypeptide(L)' 'MIPSEVENRIATYYFHRYLPDGIMEIVVNGLLTRCFESEDEEIDMDEMVLWAIHIIDKGLDR' A
#
# COMPACT_ATOMS: atom_id res chain seq x y z
N MET A 1 -21.07 -9.94 -4.15
CA MET A 1 -20.04 -8.89 -3.92
C MET A 1 -20.29 -8.30 -2.55
N ILE A 2 -19.22 -8.10 -1.80
CA ILE A 2 -19.24 -7.33 -0.57
C ILE A 2 -19.24 -5.84 -0.94
N PRO A 3 -19.78 -4.94 -0.11
CA PRO A 3 -19.69 -3.50 -0.36
C PRO A 3 -18.23 -3.03 -0.36
N SER A 4 -17.86 -2.12 -1.27
CA SER A 4 -16.50 -1.58 -1.36
C SER A 4 -16.01 -0.94 -0.06
N GLU A 5 -16.91 -0.30 0.69
CA GLU A 5 -16.60 0.23 2.02
C GLU A 5 -16.20 -0.87 3.02
N VAL A 6 -16.82 -2.05 2.93
CA VAL A 6 -16.46 -3.20 3.76
C VAL A 6 -15.08 -3.73 3.36
N GLU A 7 -14.80 -3.84 2.06
CA GLU A 7 -13.49 -4.25 1.54
C GLU A 7 -12.38 -3.28 1.96
N ASN A 8 -12.59 -1.97 1.79
CA ASN A 8 -11.65 -0.92 2.18
C ASN A 8 -11.32 -0.97 3.67
N ARG A 9 -12.34 -1.14 4.54
CA ARG A 9 -12.11 -1.27 5.97
C ARG A 9 -11.30 -2.52 6.32
N ILE A 10 -11.58 -3.66 5.68
CA ILE A 10 -10.80 -4.89 5.87
C ILE A 10 -9.35 -4.65 5.44
N ALA A 11 -9.12 -4.04 4.27
CA ALA A 11 -7.78 -3.74 3.77
C ALA A 11 -7.01 -2.82 4.73
N THR A 12 -7.62 -1.72 5.20
CA THR A 12 -7.01 -0.81 6.18
C THR A 12 -6.65 -1.53 7.48
N TYR A 13 -7.56 -2.33 8.04
CA TYR A 13 -7.24 -3.10 9.23
C TYR A 13 -6.15 -4.13 8.97
N TYR A 14 -6.14 -4.77 7.80
CA TYR A 14 -5.11 -5.73 7.44
C TYR A 14 -3.72 -5.06 7.41
N PHE A 15 -3.63 -3.95 6.68
CA PHE A 15 -2.42 -3.14 6.54
C PHE A 15 -1.83 -2.73 7.89
N HIS A 16 -2.65 -2.21 8.79
CA HIS A 16 -2.16 -1.69 10.08
C HIS A 16 -1.98 -2.73 11.18
N ARG A 17 -2.55 -3.94 11.03
CA ARG A 17 -2.55 -4.95 12.10
C ARG A 17 -1.67 -6.16 11.82
N TYR A 18 -1.53 -6.56 10.56
CA TYR A 18 -0.91 -7.84 10.21
C TYR A 18 0.40 -7.68 9.43
N LEU A 19 0.67 -6.52 8.85
CA LEU A 19 1.99 -6.23 8.31
C LEU A 19 2.97 -5.94 9.46
N PRO A 20 4.19 -6.51 9.43
CA PRO A 20 5.27 -6.11 10.31
C PRO A 20 5.52 -4.60 10.23
N ASP A 21 5.74 -3.94 11.38
CA ASP A 21 5.87 -2.48 11.47
C ASP A 21 6.88 -1.91 10.46
N GLY A 22 8.04 -2.56 10.30
CA GLY A 22 9.06 -2.13 9.34
C GLY A 22 8.62 -2.21 7.88
N ILE A 23 7.82 -3.22 7.51
CA ILE A 23 7.27 -3.34 6.15
C ILE A 23 6.18 -2.31 5.94
N MET A 24 5.28 -2.15 6.91
CA MET A 24 4.21 -1.16 6.86
C MET A 24 4.77 0.25 6.69
N GLU A 25 5.79 0.62 7.47
CA GLU A 25 6.43 1.93 7.40
C GLU A 25 7.05 2.18 6.01
N ILE A 26 7.75 1.19 5.44
CA ILE A 26 8.33 1.29 4.10
C ILE A 26 7.26 1.52 3.03
N VAL A 27 6.15 0.77 3.10
CA VAL A 27 5.07 0.89 2.12
C VAL A 27 4.40 2.26 2.23
N VAL A 28 4.01 2.68 3.45
CA VAL A 28 3.32 3.96 3.66
C VAL A 28 4.21 5.13 3.27
N ASN A 29 5.46 5.18 3.77
CA ASN A 29 6.36 6.29 3.47
C ASN A 29 6.70 6.35 1.97
N GLY A 30 6.96 5.20 1.33
CA GLY A 30 7.31 5.20 -0.09
C GLY A 30 6.13 5.46 -1.03
N LEU A 31 4.89 5.15 -0.63
CA LEU A 31 3.70 5.60 -1.35
C LEU A 31 3.49 7.11 -1.17
N LEU A 32 3.61 7.63 0.06
CA LEU A 32 3.48 9.06 0.33
C LEU A 32 4.50 9.87 -0.49
N THR A 33 5.77 9.47 -0.49
CA THR A 33 6.81 10.14 -1.30
C THR A 33 6.42 10.19 -2.78
N ARG A 34 5.97 9.09 -3.36
CA ARG A 34 5.56 9.05 -4.78
C ARG A 34 4.37 9.95 -5.08
N CYS A 35 3.36 9.98 -4.20
CA CYS A 35 2.21 10.86 -4.36
C CYS A 35 2.55 12.35 -4.23
N PHE A 36 3.61 12.70 -3.48
CA PHE A 36 4.11 14.07 -3.36
C PHE A 36 5.06 14.45 -4.50
N GLU A 37 5.81 13.50 -5.06
CA GLU A 37 6.69 13.75 -6.20
C GLU A 37 5.91 13.89 -7.52
N SER A 38 4.70 13.36 -7.59
CA SER A 38 3.82 13.41 -8.76
C SER A 38 3.01 14.71 -8.90
N GLU A 39 3.49 15.85 -8.38
CA GLU A 39 2.73 17.12 -8.33
C GLU A 39 2.21 17.61 -9.71
N ASP A 40 2.74 17.10 -10.83
CA ASP A 40 2.34 17.46 -12.20
C ASP A 40 1.95 16.27 -13.11
N GLU A 41 2.02 15.01 -12.63
CA GLU A 41 1.69 13.80 -13.40
C GLU A 41 0.52 13.04 -12.76
N GLU A 42 -0.41 12.52 -13.58
CA GLU A 42 -1.51 11.68 -13.09
C GLU A 42 -0.93 10.41 -12.45
N ILE A 43 -1.18 10.22 -11.15
CA ILE A 43 -0.70 9.05 -10.42
C ILE A 43 -1.34 7.79 -11.01
N ASP A 44 -0.52 6.89 -11.54
CA ASP A 44 -0.96 5.55 -11.92
C ASP A 44 -1.20 4.71 -10.66
N MET A 45 -2.48 4.62 -10.28
CA MET A 45 -2.91 3.86 -9.11
C MET A 45 -2.58 2.38 -9.21
N ASP A 46 -2.60 1.80 -10.42
CA ASP A 46 -2.30 0.38 -10.61
C ASP A 46 -0.81 0.12 -10.40
N GLU A 47 0.06 1.01 -10.89
CA GLU A 47 1.50 0.94 -10.64
C GLU A 47 1.81 1.06 -9.13
N MET A 48 1.15 1.97 -8.42
CA MET A 48 1.35 2.15 -6.98
C MET A 48 0.94 0.90 -6.19
N VAL A 49 -0.16 0.27 -6.57
CA VAL A 49 -0.63 -0.98 -5.96
C VAL A 49 0.36 -2.11 -6.23
N LEU A 50 0.84 -2.27 -7.47
CA LEU A 50 1.82 -3.30 -7.81
C LEU A 50 3.14 -3.11 -7.05
N TRP A 51 3.60 -1.87 -6.90
CA TRP A 51 4.79 -1.54 -6.13
C TRP A 51 4.65 -1.90 -4.65
N ALA A 52 3.50 -1.57 -4.05
CA ALA A 52 3.22 -1.89 -2.65
C ALA A 52 3.18 -3.42 -2.42
N ILE A 53 2.56 -4.17 -3.33
CA ILE A 53 2.53 -5.64 -3.28
C ILE A 53 3.95 -6.20 -3.33
N HIS A 54 4.79 -5.72 -4.24
CA HIS A 54 6.18 -6.20 -4.37
C HIS A 54 7.01 -6.01 -3.10
N ILE A 55 6.79 -4.93 -2.35
CA ILE A 55 7.45 -4.72 -1.06
C ILE A 55 6.94 -5.66 0.01
N ILE A 56 5.61 -5.82 0.07
CA ILE A 56 4.97 -6.71 1.03
C ILE A 56 5.48 -8.14 0.81
N ASP A 57 5.46 -8.63 -0.44
CA ASP A 57 5.94 -9.96 -0.80
C ASP A 57 7.41 -10.15 -0.41
N LYS A 58 8.28 -9.22 -0.82
CA LYS A 58 9.71 -9.29 -0.48
C LYS A 58 10.02 -9.21 1.01
N GLY A 59 9.21 -8.49 1.78
CA GLY A 59 9.40 -8.36 3.21
C GLY A 59 8.85 -9.56 3.99
N LEU A 60 7.86 -10.26 3.43
CA LEU A 60 7.25 -11.44 4.02
C LEU A 60 7.93 -12.76 3.60
N ASP A 61 8.64 -12.76 2.47
CA ASP A 61 9.54 -13.85 2.07
C ASP A 61 10.63 -14.02 3.13
N ARG A 62 10.51 -15.10 3.91
CA ARG A 62 11.49 -15.56 4.91
C ARG A 62 12.51 -16.52 4.32
#